data_AF-A0A6P2AD61-F1
#
_entry.id   AF-A0A6P2AD61-F1
#
_cell.length_a   1.000
_cell.length_b   1.000
_cell.length_c   1.000
_cell.angle_alpha   90.00
_cell.angle_beta   90.00
_cell.angle_gamma   90.00
#
_symmetry.space_group_name_H-M   'P 1'
#
loop_
_entity.id
_entity.type
_entity.pdbx_description
1 polymer ?
#
loop_
_entity_poly.entity_id
_entity_poly.type
_entity_poly.pdbx_seq_one_letter_code
_entity_poly.pdbx_strand_id
1 'polypeptide(L)'
;MKKCPVCQTVHNSDNVNQCQTCSWDLSDYSLVFQGIPPEYEQKLHLHLTWAQKVWEYYQQQLLEVQELSLVKQENHQLLQSIEQIKQEFTKTKADYQQECAQLQSQLEKTNQKQSDLSIALQETKSQKTKLEEFYYELQAQLSKTQSELRTERAHFQQQLNEATQTHQSQQQQLEGLTKEVTQLRTSLENSQQKNKALNTLLKSYQQANLELSKKLEEAESQIKDLKSKIQKGKMPDDPFNPW
;
A
#
# COMPACT_ATOMS: atom_id res chain seq x y z
N MET A 1 57.74 55.44 86.79
CA MET A 1 57.55 55.14 85.35
C MET A 1 58.82 55.48 84.59
N LYS A 2 59.51 54.46 84.04
CA LYS A 2 60.71 54.64 83.20
C LYS A 2 60.35 54.37 81.73
N LYS A 3 60.79 55.21 80.80
CA LYS A 3 60.64 55.00 79.35
C LYS A 3 61.95 54.45 78.79
N CYS A 4 61.92 53.37 78.02
CA CYS A 4 63.12 52.85 77.38
C CYS A 4 63.64 53.87 76.33
N PRO A 5 64.92 54.26 76.35
CA PRO A 5 65.45 55.25 75.42
C PRO A 5 65.63 54.68 74.00
N VAL A 6 65.64 53.35 73.83
CA VAL A 6 65.77 52.68 72.51
C VAL A 6 64.42 52.45 71.84
N CYS A 7 63.51 51.70 72.48
CA CYS A 7 62.24 51.30 71.86
C CYS A 7 61.03 52.14 72.30
N GLN A 8 61.23 53.13 73.17
CA GLN A 8 60.21 54.04 73.68
C GLN A 8 59.08 53.40 74.52
N THR A 9 59.13 52.09 74.81
CA THR A 9 58.19 51.42 75.72
C THR A 9 58.20 52.05 77.12
N VAL A 10 57.01 52.24 77.69
CA VAL A 10 56.81 52.73 79.06
C VAL A 10 56.70 51.54 80.01
N HIS A 11 57.53 51.52 81.05
CA HIS A 11 57.49 50.51 82.11
C HIS A 11 56.85 51.10 83.39
N ASN A 12 55.82 50.40 83.87
CA ASN A 12 55.00 50.82 85.03
C ASN A 12 55.61 50.46 86.39
N SER A 13 56.70 49.67 86.42
CA SER A 13 57.40 49.25 87.62
C SER A 13 58.78 49.91 87.69
N ASP A 14 59.16 50.50 88.82
CA ASP A 14 60.41 51.28 88.92
C ASP A 14 61.69 50.43 89.06
N ASN A 15 61.54 49.13 89.38
CA ASN A 15 62.62 48.12 89.50
C ASN A 15 62.81 47.27 88.22
N VAL A 16 62.67 47.87 87.03
CA VAL A 16 62.95 47.19 85.76
C VAL A 16 64.36 47.60 85.29
N ASN A 17 65.33 46.70 85.46
CA ASN A 17 66.71 46.93 85.02
C ASN A 17 66.94 46.62 83.54
N GLN A 18 65.98 45.97 82.86
CA GLN A 18 66.10 45.64 81.44
C GLN A 18 64.74 45.78 80.74
N CYS A 19 64.71 46.46 79.60
CA CYS A 19 63.50 46.64 78.80
C CYS A 19 63.00 45.30 78.24
N GLN A 20 61.79 44.89 78.58
CA GLN A 20 61.19 43.65 78.07
C GLN A 20 60.92 43.64 76.55
N THR A 21 60.91 44.81 75.90
CA THR A 21 60.60 44.95 74.47
C THR A 21 61.84 44.82 73.59
N CYS A 22 62.97 45.44 73.97
CA CYS A 22 64.21 45.45 73.17
C CYS A 22 65.46 45.00 73.94
N SER A 23 65.31 44.47 75.15
CA SER A 23 66.39 43.96 76.01
C SER A 23 67.47 44.99 76.39
N TRP A 24 67.20 46.28 76.24
CA TRP A 24 68.11 47.37 76.63
C TRP A 24 68.21 47.55 78.14
N ASP A 25 69.41 47.81 78.66
CA ASP A 25 69.66 48.07 80.09
C ASP A 25 69.09 49.43 80.54
N LEU A 26 68.31 49.42 81.62
CA LEU A 26 67.64 50.58 82.22
C LEU A 26 68.18 50.91 83.63
N SER A 27 69.33 50.32 83.99
CA SER A 27 70.04 50.58 85.24
C SER A 27 70.52 52.03 85.31
N ASP A 28 70.29 52.67 86.46
CA ASP A 28 70.63 54.08 86.67
C ASP A 28 72.03 54.20 87.28
N TYR A 29 73.04 54.34 86.42
CA TYR A 29 74.44 54.43 86.82
C TYR A 29 74.82 55.77 87.49
N SER A 30 73.88 56.73 87.56
CA SER A 30 74.10 58.08 88.12
C SER A 30 74.47 58.09 89.61
N LEU A 31 74.18 57.01 90.34
CA LEU A 31 74.44 56.88 91.78
C LEU A 31 75.88 56.41 92.13
N VAL A 32 76.67 55.94 91.15
CA VAL A 32 77.97 55.30 91.40
C VAL A 32 79.15 56.24 91.13
N PHE A 33 78.98 57.24 90.26
CA PHE A 33 80.03 58.19 89.88
C PHE A 33 79.54 59.63 90.07
N GLN A 34 80.35 60.48 90.72
CA GLN A 34 80.02 61.89 91.02
C GLN A 34 80.11 62.79 89.77
N GLY A 35 79.27 62.52 88.78
CA GLY A 35 79.31 63.11 87.44
C GLY A 35 79.93 62.16 86.40
N ILE A 36 79.33 62.12 85.22
CA ILE A 36 79.82 61.33 84.09
C ILE A 36 80.87 62.16 83.34
N PRO A 37 82.07 61.62 83.01
CA PRO A 37 83.03 62.33 82.18
C PRO A 37 82.46 62.60 80.77
N PRO A 38 82.65 63.80 80.18
CA PRO A 38 82.00 64.19 78.91
C PRO A 38 82.38 63.29 77.72
N GLU A 39 83.57 62.67 77.74
CA GLU A 39 83.99 61.67 76.75
C GLU A 39 83.16 60.38 76.81
N TYR A 40 82.61 60.05 77.98
CA TYR A 40 81.75 58.89 78.21
C TYR A 40 80.31 59.18 77.79
N GLU A 41 79.82 60.41 78.02
CA GLU A 41 78.50 60.85 77.54
C GLU A 41 78.40 60.77 76.01
N GLN A 42 79.45 61.21 75.28
CA GLN A 42 79.51 61.11 73.82
C GLN A 42 79.45 59.64 73.33
N LYS A 43 80.16 58.73 74.01
CA LYS A 43 80.12 57.29 73.70
C LYS A 43 78.75 56.69 73.99
N LEU A 44 78.15 57.02 75.14
CA LEU A 44 76.80 56.58 75.50
C LEU A 44 75.75 57.07 74.50
N HIS A 45 75.85 58.33 74.06
CA HIS A 45 74.98 58.88 73.01
C HIS A 45 75.14 58.14 71.68
N LEU A 46 76.38 57.88 71.25
CA LEU A 46 76.65 57.11 70.02
C LEU A 46 76.11 55.67 70.10
N HIS A 47 76.33 54.99 71.22
CA HIS A 47 75.77 53.65 71.46
C HIS A 47 74.24 53.64 71.48
N LEU A 48 73.62 54.65 72.10
CA LEU A 48 72.16 54.80 72.11
C LEU A 48 71.61 55.05 70.70
N THR A 49 72.21 55.96 69.93
CA THR A 49 71.81 56.23 68.53
C THR A 49 71.98 55.00 67.64
N TRP A 50 73.04 54.21 67.85
CA TRP A 50 73.21 52.94 67.15
C TRP A 50 72.12 51.93 67.54
N ALA A 51 71.83 51.79 68.83
CA ALA A 51 70.81 50.86 69.31
C ALA A 51 69.39 51.24 68.85
N GLN A 52 69.07 52.54 68.80
CA GLN A 52 67.84 53.08 68.21
C GLN A 52 67.72 52.68 66.73
N LYS A 53 68.76 52.92 65.92
CA LYS A 53 68.77 52.55 64.49
C LYS A 53 68.67 51.04 64.25
N VAL A 54 69.33 50.23 65.08
CA VAL A 54 69.22 48.76 65.03
C VAL A 54 67.81 48.30 65.39
N TRP A 55 67.17 48.95 66.36
CA TRP A 55 65.79 48.67 66.75
C TRP A 55 64.79 49.06 65.64
N GLU A 56 64.94 50.24 65.04
CA GLU A 56 64.14 50.69 63.90
C GLU A 56 64.26 49.72 62.71
N TYR A 57 65.48 49.31 62.35
CA TYR A 57 65.73 48.31 61.31
C TYR A 57 65.08 46.96 61.63
N TYR A 58 65.16 46.50 62.89
CA TYR A 58 64.52 45.25 63.32
C TYR A 58 62.98 45.33 63.26
N GLN A 59 62.38 46.46 63.64
CA GLN A 59 60.94 46.69 63.50
C GLN A 59 60.51 46.68 62.03
N GLN A 60 61.30 47.31 61.13
CA GLN A 60 61.04 47.26 59.70
C GLN A 60 61.11 45.82 59.16
N GLN A 61 62.13 45.04 59.53
CA GLN A 61 62.25 43.64 59.14
C GLN A 61 61.07 42.78 59.64
N LEU A 62 60.56 43.03 60.85
CA LEU A 62 59.37 42.33 61.35
C LEU A 62 58.12 42.65 60.54
N LEU A 63 57.93 43.90 60.13
CA LEU A 63 56.82 44.31 59.25
C LEU A 63 56.93 43.66 57.86
N GLU A 64 58.12 43.69 57.24
CA GLU A 64 58.38 43.03 55.95
C GLU A 64 58.11 41.52 56.00
N VAL A 65 58.50 40.84 57.10
CA VAL A 65 58.19 39.41 57.32
C VAL A 65 56.70 39.17 57.53
N GLN A 66 55.99 40.07 58.20
CA GLN A 66 54.55 39.97 58.39
C GLN A 66 53.79 40.15 57.07
N GLU A 67 54.14 41.16 56.26
CA GLU A 67 53.59 41.38 54.92
C GLU A 67 53.87 40.18 54.00
N LEU A 68 55.10 39.66 53.99
CA LEU A 68 55.48 38.48 53.23
C LEU A 68 54.66 37.24 53.66
N SER A 69 54.33 37.11 54.94
CA SER A 69 53.49 36.00 55.44
C SER A 69 52.05 36.07 54.92
N LEU A 70 51.47 37.28 54.85
CA LEU A 70 50.14 37.54 54.29
C LEU A 70 50.12 37.27 52.78
N VAL A 71 51.07 37.84 52.03
CA VAL A 71 51.22 37.61 50.59
C VAL A 71 51.43 36.12 50.27
N LYS A 72 52.15 35.38 51.11
CA LYS A 72 52.31 33.93 50.96
C LYS A 72 51.00 33.17 51.19
N GLN A 73 50.17 33.60 52.15
CA GLN A 73 48.85 33.02 52.40
C GLN A 73 47.88 33.30 51.24
N GLU A 74 47.84 34.53 50.73
CA GLU A 74 47.03 34.91 49.56
C GLU A 74 47.44 34.12 48.31
N ASN A 75 48.75 34.02 48.03
CA ASN A 75 49.25 33.21 46.92
C ASN A 75 48.86 31.73 47.07
N HIS A 76 48.86 31.18 48.29
CA HIS A 76 48.41 29.80 48.52
C HIS A 76 46.92 29.62 48.21
N GLN A 77 46.07 30.57 48.64
CA GLN A 77 44.64 30.56 48.33
C GLN A 77 44.38 30.71 46.82
N LEU A 78 45.07 31.61 46.14
CA LEU A 78 44.97 31.79 44.68
C LEU A 78 45.38 30.52 43.92
N LEU A 79 46.45 29.85 44.34
CA LEU A 79 46.89 28.57 43.75
C LEU A 79 45.85 27.46 43.93
N GLN A 80 45.20 27.38 45.11
CA GLN A 80 44.10 26.43 45.34
C GLN A 80 42.90 26.71 44.43
N SER A 81 42.47 27.98 44.32
CA SER A 81 41.36 28.39 43.44
C SER A 81 41.67 28.12 41.97
N ILE A 82 42.89 28.38 41.50
CA ILE A 82 43.34 28.06 40.14
C ILE A 82 43.25 26.55 39.87
N GLU A 83 43.63 25.71 40.85
CA GLU A 83 43.59 24.26 40.69
C GLU A 83 42.15 23.72 40.69
N GLN A 84 41.26 24.26 41.51
CA GLN A 84 39.82 23.97 41.46
C GLN A 84 39.22 24.32 40.09
N ILE A 85 39.47 25.54 39.60
CA ILE A 85 38.97 26.00 38.29
C ILE A 85 39.50 25.11 37.15
N LYS A 86 40.76 24.65 37.19
CA LYS A 86 41.28 23.68 36.21
C LYS A 86 40.53 22.36 36.26
N GLN A 87 40.26 21.83 37.44
CA GLN A 87 39.55 20.56 37.61
C GLN A 87 38.10 20.66 37.12
N GLU A 88 37.40 21.73 37.46
CA GLU A 88 36.07 22.04 36.93
C GLU A 88 36.07 22.20 35.41
N PHE A 89 37.06 22.91 34.85
CA PHE A 89 37.21 23.07 33.40
C PHE A 89 37.47 21.74 32.68
N THR A 90 38.36 20.89 33.21
CA THR A 90 38.63 19.57 32.60
C THR A 90 37.42 18.64 32.64
N LYS A 91 36.67 18.64 33.75
CA LYS A 91 35.41 17.90 33.86
C LYS A 91 34.37 18.42 32.86
N THR A 92 34.12 19.72 32.87
CA THR A 92 33.15 20.38 31.97
C THR A 92 33.49 20.12 30.49
N LYS A 93 34.79 20.15 30.14
CA LYS A 93 35.27 19.80 28.79
C LYS A 93 34.99 18.34 28.44
N ALA A 94 35.19 17.40 29.37
CA ALA A 94 34.90 15.99 29.14
C ALA A 94 33.38 15.74 28.97
N ASP A 95 32.56 16.38 29.81
CA ASP A 95 31.09 16.30 29.74
C ASP A 95 30.58 16.81 28.37
N TYR A 96 31.06 17.96 27.89
CA TYR A 96 30.73 18.47 26.54
C TYR A 96 31.26 17.59 25.40
N GLN A 97 32.46 17.00 25.53
CA GLN A 97 32.98 16.07 24.53
C GLN A 97 32.11 14.80 24.42
N GLN A 98 31.62 14.30 25.56
CA GLN A 98 30.68 13.18 25.59
C GLN A 98 29.33 13.56 24.97
N GLU A 99 28.77 14.73 25.29
CA GLU A 99 27.52 15.21 24.71
C GLU A 99 27.62 15.36 23.18
N CYS A 100 28.70 15.99 22.68
CA CYS A 100 28.97 16.09 21.24
C CYS A 100 29.03 14.72 20.55
N ALA A 101 29.71 13.74 21.15
CA ALA A 101 29.77 12.38 20.60
C ALA A 101 28.41 11.67 20.61
N GLN A 102 27.59 11.89 21.64
CA GLN A 102 26.22 11.37 21.71
C GLN A 102 25.32 12.00 20.64
N LEU A 103 25.36 13.32 20.49
CA LEU A 103 24.60 14.05 19.47
C LEU A 103 25.01 13.64 18.05
N GLN A 104 26.31 13.46 17.79
CA GLN A 104 26.79 12.97 16.50
C GLN A 104 26.26 11.55 16.21
N SER A 105 26.31 10.63 17.17
CA SER A 105 25.75 9.28 17.00
C SER A 105 24.22 9.29 16.79
N GLN A 106 23.50 10.21 17.42
CA GLN A 106 22.06 10.38 17.20
C GLN A 106 21.75 10.94 15.80
N LEU A 107 22.55 11.88 15.32
CA LEU A 107 22.43 12.47 13.99
C LEU A 107 22.72 11.43 12.89
N GLU A 108 23.78 10.62 13.04
CA GLU A 108 24.09 9.50 12.14
C GLU A 108 22.93 8.48 12.09
N LYS A 109 22.39 8.06 13.24
CA LYS A 109 21.22 7.17 13.31
C LYS A 109 19.96 7.77 12.68
N THR A 110 19.78 9.08 12.78
CA THR A 110 18.63 9.79 12.19
C THR A 110 18.77 9.89 10.68
N ASN A 111 19.97 10.20 10.18
CA ASN A 111 20.28 10.22 8.75
C ASN A 111 20.12 8.83 8.12
N GLN A 112 20.55 7.76 8.80
CA GLN A 112 20.34 6.40 8.31
C GLN A 112 18.85 6.08 8.18
N LYS A 113 18.05 6.33 9.24
CA LYS A 113 16.58 6.14 9.18
C LYS A 113 15.92 6.97 8.08
N GLN A 114 16.38 8.19 7.84
CA GLN A 114 15.89 9.04 6.76
C GLN A 114 16.22 8.45 5.38
N SER A 115 17.41 7.87 5.21
CA SER A 115 17.81 7.15 4.00
C SER A 115 16.93 5.91 3.78
N ASP A 116 16.77 5.08 4.80
CA ASP A 116 15.96 3.85 4.76
C ASP A 116 14.49 4.17 4.40
N LEU A 117 13.91 5.21 5.02
CA LEU A 117 12.56 5.67 4.73
C LEU A 117 12.43 6.26 3.31
N SER A 118 13.47 6.91 2.80
CA SER A 118 13.49 7.42 1.42
C SER A 118 13.47 6.27 0.39
N ILE A 119 14.24 5.21 0.64
CA ILE A 119 14.26 3.99 -0.17
C ILE A 119 12.88 3.32 -0.14
N ALA A 120 12.34 3.06 1.06
CA ALA A 120 11.02 2.42 1.22
C ALA A 120 9.89 3.24 0.56
N LEU A 121 9.97 4.57 0.60
CA LEU A 121 9.02 5.47 -0.09
C LEU A 121 9.13 5.35 -1.62
N GLN A 122 10.35 5.23 -2.16
CA GLN A 122 10.59 5.04 -3.59
C GLN A 122 10.09 3.67 -4.07
N GLU A 123 10.36 2.61 -3.31
CA GLU A 123 9.83 1.26 -3.57
C GLU A 123 8.31 1.23 -3.55
N THR A 124 7.69 1.82 -2.53
CA THR A 124 6.22 1.93 -2.41
C THR A 124 5.61 2.68 -3.60
N LYS A 125 6.25 3.77 -4.06
CA LYS A 125 5.83 4.49 -5.28
C LYS A 125 5.93 3.60 -6.53
N SER A 126 7.03 2.86 -6.70
CA SER A 126 7.18 1.93 -7.83
C SER A 126 6.14 0.80 -7.81
N GLN A 127 5.88 0.22 -6.65
CA GLN A 127 4.82 -0.79 -6.47
C GLN A 127 3.43 -0.23 -6.81
N LYS A 128 3.14 1.00 -6.35
CA LYS A 128 1.90 1.69 -6.69
C LYS A 128 1.72 1.85 -8.21
N THR A 129 2.74 2.36 -8.91
CA THR A 129 2.67 2.54 -10.38
C THR A 129 2.43 1.21 -11.11
N LYS A 130 3.12 0.13 -10.73
CA LYS A 130 2.89 -1.21 -11.29
C LYS A 130 1.46 -1.73 -11.04
N LEU A 131 0.88 -1.41 -9.89
CA LEU A 131 -0.50 -1.77 -9.56
C LEU A 131 -1.51 -0.95 -10.38
N GLU A 132 -1.24 0.33 -10.62
CA GLU A 132 -2.04 1.19 -11.50
C GLU A 132 -1.98 0.70 -12.96
N GLU A 133 -0.79 0.35 -13.47
CA GLU A 133 -0.60 -0.28 -14.79
C GLU A 133 -1.40 -1.59 -14.92
N PHE A 134 -1.29 -2.49 -13.93
CA PHE A 134 -2.04 -3.76 -13.92
C PHE A 134 -3.56 -3.54 -13.86
N TYR A 135 -4.02 -2.53 -13.10
CA TYR A 135 -5.43 -2.16 -13.04
C TYR A 135 -5.97 -1.70 -14.41
N TYR A 136 -5.23 -0.83 -15.11
CA TYR A 136 -5.63 -0.36 -16.44
C TYR A 136 -5.63 -1.49 -17.49
N GLU A 137 -4.63 -2.38 -17.45
CA GLU A 137 -4.57 -3.56 -18.31
C GLU A 137 -5.77 -4.49 -18.09
N LEU A 138 -6.08 -4.80 -16.82
CA LEU A 138 -7.25 -5.63 -16.47
C LEU A 138 -8.58 -4.97 -16.88
N GLN A 139 -8.69 -3.64 -16.73
CA GLN A 139 -9.86 -2.88 -17.17
C GLN A 139 -10.02 -2.92 -18.71
N ALA A 140 -8.92 -2.82 -19.45
CA ALA A 140 -8.92 -2.92 -20.91
C ALA A 140 -9.33 -4.33 -21.37
N GLN A 141 -8.78 -5.38 -20.74
CA GLN A 141 -9.15 -6.77 -21.02
C GLN A 141 -10.64 -7.04 -20.73
N LEU A 142 -11.16 -6.58 -19.59
CA LEU A 142 -12.59 -6.71 -19.27
C LEU A 142 -13.49 -6.01 -20.30
N SER A 143 -13.13 -4.79 -20.72
CA SER A 143 -13.86 -4.04 -21.76
C SER A 143 -13.84 -4.78 -23.11
N LYS A 144 -12.69 -5.36 -23.47
CA LYS A 144 -12.53 -6.17 -24.68
C LYS A 144 -13.42 -7.41 -24.64
N THR A 145 -13.32 -8.25 -23.60
CA THR A 145 -14.15 -9.45 -23.45
C THR A 145 -15.64 -9.12 -23.38
N GLN A 146 -16.03 -8.00 -22.76
CA GLN A 146 -17.43 -7.55 -22.76
C GLN A 146 -17.92 -7.14 -24.16
N SER A 147 -17.05 -6.56 -24.99
CA SER A 147 -17.38 -6.25 -26.40
C SER A 147 -17.48 -7.50 -27.26
N GLU A 148 -16.58 -8.47 -27.09
CA GLU A 148 -16.58 -9.77 -27.78
C GLU A 148 -17.83 -10.58 -27.43
N LEU A 149 -18.17 -10.73 -26.15
CA LEU A 149 -19.41 -11.40 -25.72
C LEU A 149 -20.67 -10.69 -26.26
N ARG A 150 -20.63 -9.37 -26.42
CA ARG A 150 -21.74 -8.60 -26.99
C ARG A 150 -21.91 -8.86 -28.50
N THR A 151 -20.83 -8.99 -29.26
CA THR A 151 -20.89 -9.32 -30.70
C THR A 151 -21.30 -10.77 -30.91
N GLU A 152 -20.76 -11.70 -30.13
CA GLU A 152 -21.11 -13.11 -30.17
C GLU A 152 -22.60 -13.34 -29.84
N ARG A 153 -23.12 -12.68 -28.78
CA ARG A 153 -24.56 -12.73 -28.45
C ARG A 153 -25.43 -12.17 -29.58
N ALA A 154 -25.00 -11.10 -30.26
CA ALA A 154 -25.74 -10.54 -31.39
C ALA A 154 -25.76 -11.50 -32.59
N HIS A 155 -24.64 -12.16 -32.87
CA HIS A 155 -24.53 -13.17 -33.92
C HIS A 155 -25.42 -14.40 -33.63
N PHE A 156 -25.39 -14.95 -32.41
CA PHE A 156 -26.29 -16.06 -32.06
C PHE A 156 -27.77 -15.65 -32.09
N GLN A 157 -28.11 -14.42 -31.69
CA GLN A 157 -29.49 -13.92 -31.82
C GLN A 157 -29.93 -13.83 -33.29
N GLN A 158 -29.04 -13.42 -34.20
CA GLN A 158 -29.32 -13.43 -35.64
C GLN A 158 -29.56 -14.86 -36.15
N GLN A 159 -28.67 -15.80 -35.84
CA GLN A 159 -28.83 -17.21 -36.25
C GLN A 159 -30.13 -17.83 -35.72
N LEU A 160 -30.52 -17.52 -34.47
CA LEU A 160 -31.79 -17.97 -33.89
C LEU A 160 -32.99 -17.40 -34.66
N ASN A 161 -32.95 -16.13 -35.06
CA ASN A 161 -34.01 -15.50 -35.85
C ASN A 161 -34.13 -16.12 -37.25
N GLU A 162 -32.99 -16.36 -37.93
CA GLU A 162 -32.94 -17.00 -39.25
C GLU A 162 -33.46 -18.45 -39.21
N ALA A 163 -33.06 -19.23 -38.19
CA ALA A 163 -33.58 -20.57 -37.96
C ALA A 163 -35.09 -20.57 -37.67
N THR A 164 -35.58 -19.60 -36.89
CA THR A 164 -37.01 -19.43 -36.58
C THR A 164 -37.82 -19.11 -37.84
N GLN A 165 -37.35 -18.19 -38.68
CA GLN A 165 -37.99 -17.87 -39.96
C GLN A 165 -38.00 -19.08 -40.92
N THR A 166 -36.89 -19.81 -40.98
CA THR A 166 -36.78 -21.04 -41.79
C THR A 166 -37.79 -22.10 -41.33
N HIS A 167 -37.90 -22.33 -40.02
CA HIS A 167 -38.87 -23.25 -39.45
C HIS A 167 -40.31 -22.82 -39.75
N GLN A 168 -40.65 -21.53 -39.63
CA GLN A 168 -41.98 -21.01 -39.98
C GLN A 168 -42.32 -21.24 -41.46
N SER A 169 -41.37 -20.99 -42.36
CA SER A 169 -41.53 -21.24 -43.80
C SER A 169 -41.75 -22.73 -44.10
N GLN A 170 -40.92 -23.62 -43.51
CA GLN A 170 -41.07 -25.07 -43.64
C GLN A 170 -42.40 -25.57 -43.09
N GLN A 171 -42.88 -25.01 -41.97
CA GLN A 171 -44.17 -25.36 -41.39
C GLN A 171 -45.34 -24.97 -42.32
N GLN A 172 -45.29 -23.78 -42.93
CA GLN A 172 -46.28 -23.38 -43.94
C GLN A 172 -46.26 -24.29 -45.19
N GLN A 173 -45.08 -24.71 -45.64
CA GLN A 173 -44.94 -25.67 -46.74
C GLN A 173 -45.54 -27.04 -46.38
N LEU A 174 -45.29 -27.55 -45.17
CA LEU A 174 -45.87 -28.80 -44.67
C LEU A 174 -47.40 -28.73 -44.59
N GLU A 175 -47.97 -27.61 -44.13
CA GLU A 175 -49.42 -27.39 -44.13
C GLU A 175 -50.00 -27.36 -45.56
N GLY A 176 -49.29 -26.75 -46.50
CA GLY A 176 -49.64 -26.74 -47.93
C GLY A 176 -49.68 -28.14 -48.53
N LEU A 177 -48.59 -28.89 -48.39
CA LEU A 177 -48.49 -30.28 -48.84
C LEU A 177 -49.52 -31.20 -48.16
N THR A 178 -49.81 -30.98 -46.88
CA THR A 178 -50.86 -31.73 -46.16
C THR A 178 -52.23 -31.50 -46.80
N LYS A 179 -52.57 -30.25 -47.13
CA LYS A 179 -53.82 -29.92 -47.85
C LYS A 179 -53.86 -30.60 -49.22
N GLU A 180 -52.79 -30.51 -50.01
CA GLU A 180 -52.70 -31.15 -51.33
C GLU A 180 -52.89 -32.68 -51.26
N VAL A 181 -52.22 -33.34 -50.31
CA VAL A 181 -52.39 -34.80 -50.06
C VAL A 181 -53.84 -35.14 -49.71
N THR A 182 -54.53 -34.34 -48.89
CA THR A 182 -55.96 -34.59 -48.59
C THR A 182 -56.87 -34.40 -49.80
N GLN A 183 -56.58 -33.41 -50.66
CA GLN A 183 -57.34 -33.18 -51.91
C GLN A 183 -57.14 -34.32 -52.91
N LEU A 184 -55.88 -34.75 -53.12
CA LEU A 184 -55.54 -35.88 -53.99
C LEU A 184 -56.19 -37.18 -53.49
N ARG A 185 -56.19 -37.42 -52.17
CA ARG A 185 -56.86 -38.58 -51.56
C ARG A 185 -58.36 -38.59 -51.81
N THR A 186 -59.02 -37.45 -51.62
CA THR A 186 -60.46 -37.27 -51.89
C THR A 186 -60.78 -37.50 -53.38
N SER A 187 -59.96 -36.95 -54.27
CA SER A 187 -60.10 -37.11 -55.73
C SER A 187 -59.91 -38.58 -56.16
N LEU A 188 -58.96 -39.29 -55.56
CA LEU A 188 -58.73 -40.71 -55.76
C LEU A 188 -59.94 -41.55 -55.31
N GLU A 189 -60.49 -41.28 -54.12
CA GLU A 189 -61.68 -41.96 -53.60
C GLU A 189 -62.90 -41.75 -54.51
N ASN A 190 -63.16 -40.51 -54.96
CA ASN A 190 -64.21 -40.20 -55.93
C ASN A 190 -64.01 -40.95 -57.26
N SER A 191 -62.76 -41.01 -57.76
CA SER A 191 -62.42 -41.73 -58.98
C SER A 191 -62.61 -43.24 -58.84
N GLN A 192 -62.29 -43.82 -57.68
CA GLN A 192 -62.54 -45.22 -57.35
C GLN A 192 -64.05 -45.53 -57.27
N GLN A 193 -64.85 -44.64 -56.66
CA GLN A 193 -66.32 -44.78 -56.63
C GLN A 193 -66.91 -44.76 -58.05
N LYS A 194 -66.47 -43.80 -58.89
CA LYS A 194 -66.90 -43.73 -60.30
C LYS A 194 -66.51 -44.97 -61.09
N ASN A 195 -65.32 -45.52 -60.86
CA ASN A 195 -64.88 -46.79 -61.47
C ASN A 195 -65.73 -47.99 -61.02
N LYS A 196 -66.11 -48.06 -59.74
CA LYS A 196 -67.04 -49.10 -59.23
C LYS A 196 -68.41 -48.98 -59.90
N ALA A 197 -68.96 -47.77 -60.00
CA ALA A 197 -70.24 -47.52 -60.67
C ALA A 197 -70.21 -47.90 -62.17
N LEU A 198 -69.16 -47.50 -62.89
CA LEU A 198 -68.96 -47.86 -64.29
C LEU A 198 -68.82 -49.38 -64.49
N ASN A 199 -68.10 -50.09 -63.62
CA ASN A 199 -68.00 -51.55 -63.68
C ASN A 199 -69.35 -52.24 -63.42
N THR A 200 -70.18 -51.71 -62.51
CA THR A 200 -71.54 -52.23 -62.29
C THR A 200 -72.40 -52.02 -63.53
N LEU A 201 -72.34 -50.83 -64.14
CA LEU A 201 -73.07 -50.51 -65.37
C LEU A 201 -72.62 -51.39 -66.56
N LEU A 202 -71.30 -51.61 -66.70
CA LEU A 202 -70.72 -52.50 -67.72
C LEU A 202 -71.29 -53.92 -67.59
N LYS A 203 -71.37 -54.47 -66.37
CA LYS A 203 -71.97 -55.78 -66.12
C LYS A 203 -73.45 -55.83 -66.52
N SER A 204 -74.22 -54.79 -66.23
CA SER A 204 -75.64 -54.74 -66.65
C SER A 204 -75.80 -54.68 -68.18
N TYR A 205 -74.93 -53.95 -68.90
CA TYR A 205 -74.95 -53.95 -70.37
C TYR A 205 -74.50 -55.30 -70.96
N GLN A 206 -73.51 -55.96 -70.37
CA GLN A 206 -73.08 -57.31 -70.77
C GLN A 206 -74.22 -58.33 -70.60
N GLN A 207 -74.95 -58.26 -69.48
CA GLN A 207 -76.10 -59.13 -69.21
C GLN A 207 -77.27 -58.84 -70.16
N ALA A 208 -77.58 -57.56 -70.43
CA ALA A 208 -78.60 -57.17 -71.40
C ALA A 208 -78.25 -57.64 -72.83
N ASN A 209 -76.97 -57.54 -73.24
CA ASN A 209 -76.52 -58.09 -74.52
C ASN A 209 -76.68 -59.62 -74.58
N LEU A 210 -76.36 -60.35 -73.51
CA LEU A 210 -76.58 -61.81 -73.46
C LEU A 210 -78.08 -62.18 -73.59
N GLU A 211 -78.98 -61.42 -72.97
CA GLU A 211 -80.43 -61.60 -73.14
C GLU A 211 -80.90 -61.25 -74.55
N LEU A 212 -80.36 -60.20 -75.16
CA LEU A 212 -80.65 -59.84 -76.56
C LEU A 212 -80.13 -60.88 -77.54
N SER A 213 -78.92 -61.41 -77.36
CA SER A 213 -78.37 -62.50 -78.17
C SER A 213 -79.23 -63.77 -78.08
N LYS A 214 -79.68 -64.16 -76.88
CA LYS A 214 -80.62 -65.29 -76.73
C LYS A 214 -81.94 -65.05 -77.46
N LYS A 215 -82.54 -63.86 -77.32
CA LYS A 215 -83.76 -63.49 -78.05
C LYS A 215 -83.54 -63.49 -79.57
N LEU A 216 -82.35 -63.13 -80.04
CA LEU A 216 -81.96 -63.20 -81.45
C LEU A 216 -81.88 -64.66 -81.93
N GLU A 217 -81.17 -65.53 -81.20
CA GLU A 217 -81.09 -66.98 -81.49
C GLU A 217 -82.48 -67.65 -81.48
N GLU A 218 -83.33 -67.30 -80.51
CA GLU A 218 -84.73 -67.75 -80.44
C GLU A 218 -85.53 -67.29 -81.66
N ALA A 219 -85.40 -66.02 -82.07
CA ALA A 219 -86.07 -65.48 -83.25
C ALA A 219 -85.55 -66.11 -84.56
N GLU A 220 -84.23 -66.32 -84.68
CA GLU A 220 -83.62 -67.02 -85.82
C GLU A 220 -84.09 -68.49 -85.90
N SER A 221 -84.19 -69.16 -84.76
CA SER A 221 -84.75 -70.51 -84.64
C SER A 221 -86.23 -70.55 -85.07
N GLN A 222 -87.04 -69.59 -84.61
CA GLN A 222 -88.43 -69.44 -85.06
C GLN A 222 -88.54 -69.16 -86.56
N ILE A 223 -87.69 -68.29 -87.11
CA ILE A 223 -87.61 -68.03 -88.56
C ILE A 223 -87.22 -69.29 -89.33
N LYS A 224 -86.31 -70.11 -88.79
CA LYS A 224 -85.89 -71.38 -89.39
C LYS A 224 -87.00 -72.44 -89.35
N ASP A 225 -87.73 -72.54 -88.25
CA ASP A 225 -88.90 -73.43 -88.12
C ASP A 225 -90.03 -72.99 -89.08
N LEU A 226 -90.36 -71.69 -89.11
CA LEU A 226 -91.33 -71.13 -90.07
C LEU A 226 -90.91 -71.35 -91.53
N LYS A 227 -89.62 -71.15 -91.87
CA LYS A 227 -89.09 -71.50 -93.20
C LYS A 227 -89.24 -72.99 -93.49
N SER A 228 -88.99 -73.88 -92.53
CA SER A 228 -89.18 -75.33 -92.71
C SER A 228 -90.65 -75.72 -92.91
N LYS A 229 -91.57 -75.03 -92.24
CA LYS A 229 -93.03 -75.17 -92.43
C LYS A 229 -93.47 -74.67 -93.81
N ILE A 230 -92.89 -73.58 -94.30
CA ILE A 230 -93.09 -73.09 -95.68
C ILE A 230 -92.52 -74.08 -96.70
N GLN A 231 -91.34 -74.66 -96.46
CA GLN A 231 -90.73 -75.68 -97.32
C GLN A 231 -91.48 -77.02 -97.32
N LYS A 232 -92.21 -77.35 -96.26
CA LYS A 232 -93.14 -78.49 -96.20
C LYS A 232 -94.55 -78.16 -96.71
N GLY A 233 -94.80 -76.92 -97.16
CA GLY A 233 -96.12 -76.40 -97.54
C GLY A 233 -96.38 -76.23 -99.05
N LYS A 234 -95.42 -76.58 -99.92
CA LYS A 234 -95.55 -76.65 -101.40
C LYS A 234 -94.56 -77.70 -101.90
N MET A 235 -94.87 -78.68 -102.75
CA MET A 235 -96.11 -79.17 -103.39
C MET A 235 -95.99 -80.72 -103.44
N PRO A 236 -97.07 -81.52 -103.60
CA PRO A 236 -97.84 -81.68 -104.86
C PRO A 236 -99.38 -81.66 -104.63
N ASP A 237 -100.31 -81.77 -105.61
CA ASP A 237 -100.27 -81.65 -107.09
C ASP A 237 -101.69 -81.43 -107.68
N ASP A 238 -101.75 -80.98 -108.95
CA ASP A 238 -102.57 -81.34 -110.16
C ASP A 238 -104.03 -81.91 -110.04
N PRO A 239 -104.86 -82.01 -111.13
CA PRO A 239 -104.71 -81.55 -112.54
C PRO A 239 -105.97 -80.88 -113.20
N PHE A 240 -105.85 -80.43 -114.46
CA PHE A 240 -106.94 -80.24 -115.49
C PHE A 240 -108.05 -79.16 -115.21
N ASN A 241 -108.74 -78.50 -116.17
CA ASN A 241 -108.66 -78.30 -117.64
C ASN A 241 -109.63 -77.14 -118.06
N PRO A 242 -110.17 -77.05 -119.29
CA PRO A 242 -109.91 -75.98 -120.27
C PRO A 242 -110.97 -74.85 -120.35
N TRP A 243 -110.58 -73.69 -120.87
CA TRP A 243 -111.09 -73.01 -122.09
C TRP A 243 -110.24 -71.77 -122.40
#